data_AF-A0A0L9VNV9-F1
#
_entry.id   AF-A0A0L9VNV9-F1
#
_cell.length_a   1.000
_cell.length_b   1.000
_cell.length_c   1.000
_cell.angle_alpha   90.00
_cell.angle_beta   90.00
_cell.angle_gamma   90.00
#
_symmetry.space_group_name_H-M   'P 1'
#
loop_
_entity.id
_entity.type
_entity.pdbx_description
1 polymer ?
#
loop_
_entity_poly.entity_id
_entity_poly.type
_entity_poly.pdbx_seq_one_letter_code
_entity_poly.pdbx_strand_id
1 'polypeptide(L)'
;MGKRAPLDWFAAADAKKNKGGTSALTTIKNPIHVNDEPPPSPERPLSRKRKAVTGGDPKASDKGNPHADRDIPNGMWDAAFNLGHKIEFNFDLAEQKVMEKTSEQKMADNCLEFACRAAAAAWNLAYASNRGNLVTELERLKTEHAKCEQRQKESEEMIVKGREIMENLQKYGVEMKKVKDRLAADLECSKKENEELKKRLITLTGERDALRQTITENQELQDEMTDAIILEHTRGFKKALRQVSYILNVCTEGVNFDIRKDVYQGELVPIDVIPAGSFPDDEPAGTPTEAMATEEAARIETPEGNSGVPAVEDAPVVDLV
;
A
#
# COMPACT_ATOMS: atom_id res chain seq x y z
N MET A 1 -11.82 17.33 -28.62
CA MET A 1 -11.72 15.86 -28.44
C MET A 1 -10.55 15.60 -27.51
N GLY A 2 -10.61 14.96 -26.34
CA GLY A 2 -11.68 14.55 -25.44
C GLY A 2 -11.00 14.36 -24.07
N LYS A 3 -11.52 14.99 -23.02
CA LYS A 3 -10.98 14.96 -21.65
C LYS A 3 -11.33 13.61 -21.01
N ARG A 4 -10.37 12.93 -20.36
CA ARG A 4 -10.65 11.79 -19.46
C ARG A 4 -10.49 12.23 -18.00
N ALA A 5 -11.53 11.99 -17.21
CA ALA A 5 -11.59 12.24 -15.78
C ALA A 5 -10.86 11.13 -14.99
N PRO A 6 -10.42 11.38 -13.74
CA PRO A 6 -9.83 10.37 -12.88
C PRO A 6 -10.90 9.55 -12.14
N LEU A 7 -10.67 8.24 -12.01
CA LEU A 7 -11.54 7.31 -11.27
C LEU A 7 -11.44 7.58 -9.76
N ASP A 8 -12.61 7.74 -9.15
CA ASP A 8 -12.81 7.91 -7.71
C ASP A 8 -12.80 6.54 -7.00
N TRP A 9 -11.90 6.39 -6.02
CA TRP A 9 -11.59 5.13 -5.32
C TRP A 9 -12.51 4.87 -4.10
N PHE A 10 -13.40 5.81 -3.75
CA PHE A 10 -14.16 5.75 -2.49
C PHE A 10 -15.58 5.17 -2.58
N ALA A 11 -16.03 4.69 -3.75
CA ALA A 11 -17.44 4.29 -3.96
C ALA A 11 -17.76 2.79 -3.75
N ALA A 12 -16.94 2.02 -3.03
CA ALA A 12 -17.16 0.57 -2.83
C ALA A 12 -17.12 0.14 -1.36
N ALA A 13 -17.87 0.84 -0.51
CA ALA A 13 -18.05 0.43 0.88
C ALA A 13 -19.47 0.75 1.38
N ASP A 14 -20.49 0.18 0.76
CA ASP A 14 -21.80 0.02 1.39
C ASP A 14 -22.67 -1.02 0.68
N ALA A 15 -22.62 -2.27 1.15
CA ALA A 15 -23.74 -3.21 1.04
C ALA A 15 -23.58 -4.38 2.02
N LYS A 16 -24.58 -4.50 2.90
CA LYS A 16 -24.99 -5.66 3.73
C LYS A 16 -24.33 -5.84 5.10
N LYS A 17 -24.92 -5.10 6.06
CA LYS A 17 -25.15 -5.53 7.45
C LYS A 17 -26.18 -6.66 7.54
N ASN A 18 -25.87 -7.59 8.44
CA ASN A 18 -26.74 -8.39 9.33
C ASN A 18 -27.62 -9.52 8.80
N LYS A 19 -27.30 -10.75 9.25
CA LYS A 19 -28.02 -11.56 10.27
C LYS A 19 -27.33 -12.95 10.30
N GLY A 20 -26.99 -13.60 11.40
CA GLY A 20 -27.04 -13.32 12.83
C GLY A 20 -26.12 -14.36 13.51
N GLY A 21 -25.56 -14.03 14.66
CA GLY A 21 -24.68 -14.92 15.40
C GLY A 21 -25.41 -15.87 16.34
N THR A 22 -24.74 -16.96 16.69
CA THR A 22 -24.80 -17.57 18.02
C THR A 22 -23.48 -18.28 18.29
N SER A 23 -22.80 -17.83 19.36
CA SER A 23 -21.60 -18.44 19.94
C SER A 23 -21.92 -19.76 20.65
N ALA A 24 -20.99 -20.70 20.59
CA ALA A 24 -20.60 -21.49 21.77
C ALA A 24 -19.19 -22.05 21.59
N LEU A 25 -18.32 -21.68 22.53
CA LEU A 25 -17.02 -22.28 22.81
C LEU A 25 -17.25 -23.73 23.31
N THR A 26 -16.38 -24.68 22.96
CA THR A 26 -15.42 -25.42 23.83
C THR A 26 -15.17 -26.88 23.40
N THR A 27 -13.88 -27.22 23.46
CA THR A 27 -13.32 -28.53 23.86
C THR A 27 -13.01 -29.59 22.79
N ILE A 28 -11.70 -29.75 22.62
CA ILE A 28 -10.97 -30.87 22.04
C ILE A 28 -11.27 -32.17 22.81
N LYS A 29 -11.51 -33.28 22.08
CA LYS A 29 -11.03 -34.65 22.37
C LYS A 29 -11.49 -35.62 21.27
N ASN A 30 -10.55 -36.11 20.45
CA ASN A 30 -10.64 -37.41 19.77
C ASN A 30 -9.98 -38.46 20.70
N PRO A 31 -10.42 -39.74 20.72
CA PRO A 31 -10.01 -40.71 19.69
C PRO A 31 -10.97 -41.88 19.35
N ILE A 32 -10.82 -42.37 18.10
CA ILE A 32 -10.81 -43.78 17.59
C ILE A 32 -11.98 -44.74 17.94
N HIS A 33 -12.74 -45.19 16.91
CA HIS A 33 -12.95 -46.58 16.44
C HIS A 33 -14.03 -46.56 15.31
N VAL A 34 -13.71 -46.70 14.02
CA VAL A 34 -13.60 -47.90 13.13
C VAL A 34 -14.84 -48.81 13.09
N ASN A 35 -15.22 -49.13 11.83
CA ASN A 35 -16.12 -50.15 11.26
C ASN A 35 -17.26 -49.51 10.46
N ASP A 36 -17.59 -49.87 9.22
CA ASP A 36 -17.06 -50.80 8.20
C ASP A 36 -17.75 -50.32 6.89
N GLU A 37 -17.05 -49.99 5.79
CA GLU A 37 -16.60 -50.89 4.70
C GLU A 37 -17.73 -51.74 4.06
N PRO A 38 -17.75 -51.98 2.72
CA PRO A 38 -16.62 -52.64 2.07
C PRO A 38 -16.25 -52.20 0.63
N PRO A 39 -15.06 -52.65 0.16
CA PRO A 39 -14.46 -52.33 -1.14
C PRO A 39 -14.83 -53.35 -2.22
N PRO A 40 -14.55 -53.07 -3.51
CA PRO A 40 -14.69 -54.07 -4.56
C PRO A 40 -13.59 -55.14 -4.42
N SER A 41 -14.03 -56.36 -4.12
CA SER A 41 -13.19 -57.55 -3.97
C SER A 41 -12.66 -58.05 -5.33
N PRO A 42 -11.40 -58.56 -5.39
CA PRO A 42 -10.86 -59.24 -6.55
C PRO A 42 -11.23 -60.74 -6.57
N GLU A 43 -11.36 -61.24 -7.80
CA GLU A 43 -11.25 -62.64 -8.26
C GLU A 43 -12.04 -63.73 -7.54
N ARG A 44 -12.97 -64.41 -8.24
CA ARG A 44 -13.08 -65.88 -8.14
C ARG A 44 -13.48 -66.59 -9.44
N PRO A 45 -12.94 -67.82 -9.63
CA PRO A 45 -13.05 -68.64 -10.82
C PRO A 45 -14.41 -69.35 -10.91
N LEU A 46 -14.95 -69.45 -12.12
CA LEU A 46 -16.17 -70.22 -12.39
C LEU A 46 -15.85 -71.72 -12.41
N SER A 47 -15.95 -72.36 -11.25
CA SER A 47 -16.08 -73.82 -11.13
C SER A 47 -17.56 -74.18 -10.99
N ARG A 48 -18.13 -74.86 -11.99
CA ARG A 48 -19.51 -75.37 -11.93
C ARG A 48 -19.49 -76.89 -11.73
N LYS A 49 -19.75 -77.31 -10.49
CA LYS A 49 -20.07 -78.70 -10.10
C LYS A 49 -21.39 -79.14 -10.74
N ARG A 50 -21.40 -80.41 -11.17
CA ARG A 50 -22.55 -81.19 -11.66
C ARG A 50 -23.61 -81.33 -10.56
N LYS A 51 -24.89 -81.23 -10.93
CA LYS A 51 -26.01 -81.73 -10.12
C LYS A 51 -26.81 -82.70 -10.98
N ALA A 52 -26.82 -83.96 -10.59
CA ALA A 52 -27.68 -85.00 -11.10
C ALA A 52 -29.12 -84.72 -10.65
N VAL A 53 -30.07 -84.82 -11.58
CA VAL A 53 -31.50 -84.97 -11.29
C VAL A 53 -31.98 -86.17 -12.07
N THR A 54 -32.45 -87.15 -11.31
CA THR A 54 -33.15 -88.36 -11.73
C THR A 54 -34.59 -88.05 -12.12
N GLY A 55 -35.09 -88.74 -13.15
CA GLY A 55 -36.51 -89.05 -13.29
C GLY A 55 -37.18 -88.51 -14.56
N GLY A 56 -37.55 -89.43 -15.47
CA GLY A 56 -38.57 -89.20 -16.49
C GLY A 56 -38.24 -89.79 -17.86
N ASP A 57 -38.57 -91.06 -18.07
CA ASP A 57 -38.55 -91.74 -19.37
C ASP A 57 -39.95 -91.63 -20.05
N PRO A 58 -40.10 -91.89 -21.38
CA PRO A 58 -40.24 -90.83 -22.38
C PRO A 58 -41.55 -90.90 -23.18
N LYS A 59 -41.89 -89.84 -23.94
CA LYS A 59 -42.65 -89.97 -25.22
C LYS A 59 -42.65 -88.73 -26.12
N ALA A 60 -42.29 -89.00 -27.38
CA ALA A 60 -42.76 -88.44 -28.66
C ALA A 60 -42.28 -87.07 -29.17
N SER A 61 -41.49 -87.16 -30.25
CA SER A 61 -41.41 -86.36 -31.50
C SER A 61 -41.66 -84.84 -31.47
N ASP A 62 -40.76 -84.04 -32.04
CA ASP A 62 -40.68 -83.71 -33.48
C ASP A 62 -39.47 -82.77 -33.75
N LYS A 63 -39.06 -82.74 -35.02
CA LYS A 63 -37.77 -82.33 -35.60
C LYS A 63 -37.26 -80.93 -35.24
N GLY A 64 -35.99 -80.85 -34.82
CA GLY A 64 -35.23 -79.60 -34.63
C GLY A 64 -34.45 -79.15 -35.88
N ASN A 65 -34.48 -77.84 -36.13
CA ASN A 65 -33.85 -77.08 -37.23
C ASN A 65 -32.30 -77.03 -37.09
N PRO A 66 -31.47 -77.18 -38.15
CA PRO A 66 -30.02 -77.41 -38.04
C PRO A 66 -29.13 -76.17 -37.83
N HIS A 67 -29.69 -74.97 -37.73
CA HIS A 67 -28.92 -73.73 -37.65
C HIS A 67 -29.21 -72.94 -36.37
N ALA A 68 -29.09 -73.59 -35.22
CA ALA A 68 -28.89 -72.88 -33.97
C ALA A 68 -27.40 -72.56 -33.84
N ASP A 69 -27.05 -71.29 -33.61
CA ASP A 69 -25.72 -70.84 -33.23
C ASP A 69 -25.20 -71.72 -32.09
N ARG A 70 -24.28 -72.61 -32.43
CA ARG A 70 -23.84 -73.69 -31.56
C ARG A 70 -22.61 -73.19 -30.82
N ASP A 71 -22.81 -72.65 -29.62
CA ASP A 71 -21.71 -72.33 -28.71
C ASP A 71 -20.83 -73.57 -28.54
N ILE A 72 -19.53 -73.45 -28.86
CA ILE A 72 -18.57 -74.57 -28.74
C ILE A 72 -18.35 -74.82 -27.24
N PRO A 73 -18.88 -75.91 -26.67
CA PRO A 73 -18.68 -76.18 -25.25
C PRO A 73 -17.18 -76.43 -25.02
N ASN A 74 -16.61 -75.80 -23.99
CA ASN A 74 -15.19 -75.90 -23.58
C ASN A 74 -14.13 -75.30 -24.53
N GLY A 75 -14.54 -74.61 -25.60
CA GLY A 75 -13.64 -73.79 -26.44
C GLY A 75 -12.85 -74.54 -27.51
N MET A 76 -12.03 -73.81 -28.28
CA MET A 76 -11.33 -74.32 -29.47
C MET A 76 -10.30 -75.43 -29.20
N TRP A 77 -9.96 -75.67 -27.93
CA TRP A 77 -8.96 -76.64 -27.50
C TRP A 77 -9.60 -77.91 -26.94
N ASP A 78 -10.93 -78.02 -26.93
CA ASP A 78 -11.61 -79.27 -26.59
C ASP A 78 -11.26 -80.33 -27.64
N ALA A 79 -10.90 -81.54 -27.18
CA ALA A 79 -10.68 -82.69 -28.05
C ALA A 79 -11.90 -83.04 -28.91
N ALA A 80 -13.11 -82.68 -28.45
CA ALA A 80 -14.35 -82.80 -29.22
C ALA A 80 -14.46 -81.80 -30.38
N PHE A 81 -13.69 -80.70 -30.36
CA PHE A 81 -13.59 -79.73 -31.44
C PHE A 81 -12.40 -80.09 -32.35
N ASN A 82 -12.62 -81.01 -33.31
CA ASN A 82 -11.63 -81.36 -34.31
C ASN A 82 -12.00 -80.79 -35.69
N LEU A 83 -11.00 -80.27 -36.40
CA LEU A 83 -11.17 -79.77 -37.78
C LEU A 83 -10.68 -80.78 -38.82
N GLY A 84 -10.08 -81.90 -38.39
CA GLY A 84 -9.48 -82.88 -39.29
C GLY A 84 -10.47 -83.42 -40.33
N HIS A 85 -11.73 -83.62 -39.96
CA HIS A 85 -12.77 -84.08 -40.89
C HIS A 85 -13.32 -82.99 -41.83
N LYS A 86 -12.92 -81.72 -41.63
CA LYS A 86 -13.38 -80.56 -42.42
C LYS A 86 -12.32 -80.07 -43.41
N ILE A 87 -11.11 -80.61 -43.34
CA ILE A 87 -10.01 -80.25 -44.22
C ILE A 87 -9.84 -81.41 -45.20
N GLU A 88 -10.33 -81.21 -46.42
CA GLU A 88 -10.07 -82.12 -47.54
C GLU A 88 -8.87 -81.59 -48.34
N PHE A 89 -7.80 -82.38 -48.42
CA PHE A 89 -6.65 -82.08 -49.27
C PHE A 89 -6.84 -82.76 -50.62
N ASN A 90 -7.06 -81.95 -51.66
CA ASN A 90 -7.15 -82.44 -53.02
C ASN A 90 -5.74 -82.47 -53.63
N PHE A 91 -5.16 -83.67 -53.72
CA PHE A 91 -3.87 -83.89 -54.38
C PHE A 91 -4.08 -84.44 -55.78
N ASP A 92 -3.26 -84.01 -56.73
CA ASP A 92 -3.18 -84.70 -58.01
C ASP A 92 -2.41 -86.04 -57.89
N LEU A 93 -2.46 -86.87 -58.94
CA LEU A 93 -1.79 -88.18 -58.95
C LEU A 93 -0.26 -88.08 -58.76
N ALA A 94 0.36 -86.95 -59.13
CA ALA A 94 1.79 -86.75 -58.98
C ALA A 94 2.15 -86.39 -57.52
N GLU A 95 1.38 -85.49 -56.90
CA GLU A 95 1.50 -85.09 -55.50
C GLU A 95 1.21 -86.27 -54.56
N GLN A 96 0.17 -87.06 -54.84
CA GLN A 96 -0.17 -88.26 -54.07
C GLN A 96 0.99 -89.26 -54.05
N LYS A 97 1.64 -89.49 -55.20
CA LYS A 97 2.80 -90.38 -55.31
C LYS A 97 4.03 -89.86 -54.57
N VAL A 98 4.16 -88.55 -54.37
CA VAL A 98 5.22 -87.94 -53.55
C VAL A 98 4.91 -88.14 -52.06
N MET A 99 3.65 -88.00 -51.66
CA MET A 99 3.20 -88.23 -50.29
C MET A 99 3.38 -89.70 -49.87
N GLU A 100 2.97 -90.65 -50.71
CA GLU A 100 3.13 -92.10 -50.44
C GLU A 100 4.59 -92.56 -50.30
N LYS A 101 5.53 -91.86 -50.94
CA LYS A 101 6.97 -92.13 -50.86
C LYS A 101 7.66 -91.50 -49.65
N THR A 102 6.99 -90.59 -48.95
CA THR A 102 7.55 -89.90 -47.78
C THR A 102 7.29 -90.77 -46.54
N SER A 103 8.35 -91.14 -45.82
CA SER A 103 8.19 -91.92 -44.59
C SER A 103 7.45 -91.12 -43.51
N GLU A 104 6.73 -91.82 -42.64
CA GLU A 104 6.04 -91.23 -41.50
C GLU A 104 6.98 -90.37 -40.63
N GLN A 105 8.19 -90.86 -40.35
CA GLN A 105 9.21 -90.10 -39.61
C GLN A 105 9.54 -88.79 -40.31
N LYS A 106 9.73 -88.79 -41.63
CA LYS A 106 10.04 -87.58 -42.39
C LYS A 106 8.87 -86.60 -42.41
N MET A 107 7.63 -87.10 -42.44
CA MET A 107 6.44 -86.25 -42.27
C MET A 107 6.37 -85.65 -40.87
N ALA A 108 6.66 -86.42 -39.82
CA ALA A 108 6.70 -85.93 -38.44
C ALA A 108 7.81 -84.88 -38.24
N ASP A 109 9.01 -85.13 -38.77
CA ASP A 109 10.14 -84.18 -38.73
C ASP A 109 9.80 -82.88 -39.47
N ASN A 110 9.19 -82.96 -40.66
CA ASN A 110 8.71 -81.79 -41.39
C ASN A 110 7.62 -81.04 -40.61
N CYS A 111 6.67 -81.76 -39.99
CA CYS A 111 5.61 -81.14 -39.21
C CYS A 111 6.17 -80.40 -37.98
N LEU A 112 7.16 -81.00 -37.30
CA LEU A 112 7.88 -80.36 -36.21
C LEU A 112 8.66 -79.12 -36.68
N GLU A 113 9.34 -79.20 -37.83
CA GLU A 113 10.04 -78.05 -38.42
C GLU A 113 9.06 -76.89 -38.70
N PHE A 114 7.91 -77.18 -39.33
CA PHE A 114 6.87 -76.18 -39.58
C PHE A 114 6.33 -75.58 -38.28
N ALA A 115 6.08 -76.41 -37.25
CA ALA A 115 5.64 -75.94 -35.94
C ALA A 115 6.68 -75.02 -35.27
N CYS A 116 7.97 -75.39 -35.30
CA CYS A 116 9.06 -74.58 -34.77
C CYS A 116 9.20 -73.24 -35.52
N ARG A 117 9.08 -73.24 -36.85
CA ARG A 117 9.09 -72.01 -37.66
C ARG A 117 7.89 -71.12 -37.35
N ALA A 118 6.70 -71.69 -37.22
CA ALA A 118 5.50 -70.97 -36.84
C ALA A 118 5.63 -70.36 -35.44
N ALA A 119 6.19 -71.10 -34.48
CA ALA A 119 6.46 -70.59 -33.12
C ALA A 119 7.48 -69.44 -33.13
N ALA A 120 8.57 -69.54 -33.92
CA ALA A 120 9.54 -68.46 -34.07
C ALA A 120 8.92 -67.22 -34.73
N ALA A 121 8.06 -67.39 -35.74
CA ALA A 121 7.34 -66.29 -36.36
C ALA A 121 6.37 -65.61 -35.36
N ALA A 122 5.62 -66.41 -34.59
CA ALA A 122 4.72 -65.89 -33.56
C ALA A 122 5.47 -65.11 -32.48
N TRP A 123 6.64 -65.60 -32.04
CA TRP A 123 7.49 -64.90 -31.09
C TRP A 123 7.99 -63.56 -31.65
N ASN A 124 8.45 -63.52 -32.91
CA ASN A 124 8.88 -62.29 -33.56
C ASN A 124 7.73 -61.28 -33.72
N LEU A 125 6.52 -61.73 -34.05
CA LEU A 125 5.33 -60.87 -34.12
C LEU A 125 4.97 -60.29 -32.75
N ALA A 126 4.99 -61.10 -31.69
CA ALA A 126 4.74 -60.63 -30.33
C ALA A 126 5.81 -59.62 -29.89
N TYR A 127 7.09 -59.89 -30.18
CA TYR A 127 8.19 -58.97 -29.88
C TYR A 127 8.08 -57.65 -30.65
N ALA A 128 7.77 -57.71 -31.96
CA ALA A 128 7.56 -56.53 -32.79
C ALA A 128 6.38 -55.68 -32.29
N SER A 129 5.28 -56.33 -31.88
CA SER A 129 4.12 -55.66 -31.26
C SER A 129 4.51 -54.95 -29.96
N ASN A 130 5.25 -55.63 -29.07
CA ASN A 130 5.70 -55.03 -27.81
C ASN A 130 6.67 -53.86 -28.03
N ARG A 131 7.54 -53.95 -29.04
CA ARG A 131 8.45 -52.86 -29.41
C ARG A 131 7.70 -51.61 -29.84
N GLY A 132 6.63 -51.75 -30.63
CA GLY A 132 5.78 -50.61 -31.03
C GLY A 132 5.15 -49.91 -29.82
N ASN A 133 4.62 -50.70 -28.88
CA ASN A 133 4.06 -50.17 -27.64
C ASN A 133 5.12 -49.42 -26.81
N LEU A 134 6.33 -49.95 -26.69
CA LEU A 134 7.42 -49.28 -25.98
C LEU A 134 7.83 -47.96 -26.63
N VAL A 135 7.86 -47.88 -27.97
CA VAL A 135 8.20 -46.64 -28.69
C VAL A 135 7.15 -45.55 -28.43
N THR A 136 5.87 -45.90 -28.56
CA THR A 136 4.77 -44.95 -28.31
C THR A 136 4.76 -44.46 -26.86
N GLU A 137 5.01 -45.36 -25.90
CA GLU A 137 5.08 -44.99 -24.49
C GLU A 137 6.28 -44.12 -24.17
N LEU A 138 7.43 -44.37 -24.81
CA LEU A 138 8.64 -43.55 -24.68
C LEU A 138 8.40 -42.14 -25.23
N GLU A 139 7.76 -42.01 -26.40
CA GLU A 139 7.38 -40.72 -26.96
C GLU A 139 6.40 -39.97 -26.05
N ARG A 140 5.38 -40.66 -25.55
CA ARG A 140 4.44 -40.10 -24.57
C ARG A 140 5.17 -39.59 -23.33
N LEU A 141 6.05 -40.39 -22.73
CA LEU A 141 6.85 -40.01 -21.56
C LEU A 141 7.78 -38.82 -21.83
N LYS A 142 8.40 -38.75 -23.02
CA LYS A 142 9.20 -37.58 -23.42
C LYS A 142 8.36 -36.31 -23.47
N THR A 143 7.15 -36.37 -24.04
CA THR A 143 6.27 -35.20 -24.09
C THR A 143 5.81 -34.77 -22.70
N GLU A 144 5.49 -35.71 -21.82
CA GLU A 144 5.10 -35.40 -20.44
C GLU A 144 6.27 -34.86 -19.61
N HIS A 145 7.48 -35.39 -19.79
CA HIS A 145 8.69 -34.84 -19.17
C HIS A 145 8.93 -33.39 -19.61
N ALA A 146 8.84 -33.09 -20.91
CA ALA A 146 9.01 -31.73 -21.42
C ALA A 146 7.97 -30.75 -20.84
N LYS A 147 6.70 -31.17 -20.70
CA LYS A 147 5.66 -30.38 -20.04
C LYS A 147 5.97 -30.18 -18.54
N CYS A 148 6.46 -31.21 -17.87
CA CYS A 148 6.84 -31.14 -16.47
C CYS A 148 7.99 -30.14 -16.26
N GLU A 149 9.03 -30.20 -17.09
CA GLU A 149 10.16 -29.30 -17.07
C GLU A 149 9.75 -27.85 -17.33
N GLN A 150 8.83 -27.63 -18.29
CA GLN A 150 8.29 -26.30 -18.56
C GLN A 150 7.52 -25.74 -17.36
N ARG A 151 6.63 -26.55 -16.74
CA ARG A 151 5.91 -26.15 -15.52
C ARG A 151 6.86 -25.88 -14.35
N GLN A 152 7.95 -26.62 -14.25
CA GLN A 152 8.97 -26.39 -13.23
C GLN A 152 9.64 -25.02 -13.44
N LYS A 153 10.05 -24.68 -14.67
CA LYS A 153 10.63 -23.37 -14.99
C LYS A 153 9.68 -22.22 -14.67
N GLU A 154 8.41 -22.35 -15.05
CA GLU A 154 7.38 -21.35 -14.74
C GLU A 154 7.18 -21.19 -13.22
N SER A 155 7.18 -22.30 -12.47
CA SER A 155 7.09 -22.27 -11.01
C SER A 155 8.31 -21.60 -10.38
N GLU A 156 9.51 -21.88 -10.87
CA GLU A 156 10.76 -21.26 -10.39
C GLU A 156 10.76 -19.75 -10.65
N GLU A 157 10.35 -19.31 -11.84
CA GLU A 157 10.18 -17.88 -12.16
C GLU A 157 9.19 -17.19 -11.23
N MET A 158 8.05 -17.83 -10.94
CA MET A 158 7.05 -17.28 -10.01
C MET A 158 7.59 -17.18 -8.58
N ILE A 159 8.42 -18.14 -8.14
CA ILE A 159 9.08 -18.08 -6.83
C ILE A 159 10.07 -16.92 -6.77
N VAL A 160 10.85 -16.69 -7.84
CA VAL A 160 11.79 -15.56 -7.92
C VAL A 160 11.05 -14.23 -7.85
N LYS A 161 9.99 -14.05 -8.64
CA LYS A 161 9.13 -12.85 -8.60
C LYS A 161 8.49 -12.65 -7.22
N GLY A 162 8.01 -13.72 -6.60
CA GLY A 162 7.45 -13.68 -5.25
C GLY A 162 8.47 -13.23 -4.20
N ARG A 163 9.72 -13.69 -4.31
CA ARG A 163 10.83 -13.27 -3.44
C ARG A 163 11.16 -11.79 -3.61
N GLU A 164 11.23 -11.32 -4.85
CA GLU A 164 11.50 -9.90 -5.15
C GLU A 164 10.41 -8.98 -4.57
N ILE A 165 9.13 -9.33 -4.75
CA ILE A 165 8.01 -8.58 -4.17
C ILE A 165 8.11 -8.55 -2.64
N MET A 166 8.44 -9.67 -2.01
CA MET A 166 8.59 -9.76 -0.56
C MET A 166 9.75 -8.90 -0.05
N GLU A 167 10.90 -8.91 -0.73
CA GLU A 167 12.05 -8.08 -0.39
C GLU A 167 11.74 -6.59 -0.53
N ASN A 168 11.07 -6.20 -1.62
CA ASN A 168 10.64 -4.82 -1.83
C ASN A 168 9.64 -4.38 -0.77
N LEU A 169 8.65 -5.22 -0.44
CA LEU A 169 7.69 -4.94 0.63
C LEU A 169 8.38 -4.75 1.99
N GLN A 170 9.38 -5.58 2.29
CA GLN A 170 10.18 -5.44 3.51
C GLN A 170 10.97 -4.13 3.54
N LYS A 171 11.60 -3.76 2.42
CA LYS A 171 12.31 -2.46 2.28
C LYS A 171 11.37 -1.29 2.50
N TYR A 172 10.22 -1.26 1.84
CA TYR A 172 9.20 -0.22 2.03
C TYR A 172 8.67 -0.19 3.47
N GLY A 173 8.47 -1.35 4.10
CA GLY A 173 8.06 -1.45 5.50
C GLY A 173 9.06 -0.80 6.45
N VAL A 174 10.36 -1.02 6.23
CA VAL A 174 11.44 -0.41 7.02
C VAL A 174 11.48 1.11 6.79
N GLU A 175 11.41 1.57 5.55
CA GLU A 175 11.42 3.02 5.25
C GLU A 175 10.19 3.74 5.81
N MET A 176 9.01 3.14 5.68
CA MET A 176 7.78 3.70 6.29
C MET A 176 7.89 3.80 7.81
N LYS A 177 8.53 2.82 8.46
CA LYS A 177 8.79 2.88 9.89
C LYS A 177 9.74 4.03 10.24
N LYS A 178 10.84 4.21 9.49
CA LYS A 178 11.76 5.33 9.69
C LYS A 178 11.07 6.69 9.54
N VAL A 179 10.24 6.85 8.51
CA VAL A 179 9.48 8.09 8.28
C VAL A 179 8.50 8.34 9.42
N LYS A 180 7.77 7.32 9.86
CA LYS A 180 6.87 7.41 11.00
C LYS A 180 7.60 7.83 12.29
N ASP A 181 8.76 7.23 12.56
CA ASP A 181 9.54 7.52 13.76
C ASP A 181 10.11 8.96 13.72
N ARG A 182 10.55 9.43 12.54
CA ARG A 182 10.97 10.84 12.34
C ARG A 182 9.81 11.82 12.56
N LEU A 183 8.66 11.59 11.93
CA LEU A 183 7.49 12.46 12.12
C LEU A 183 7.02 12.49 13.57
N ALA A 184 7.11 11.38 14.29
CA ALA A 184 6.81 11.34 15.71
C ALA A 184 7.79 12.19 16.55
N ALA A 185 9.08 12.14 16.22
CA ALA A 185 10.09 12.98 16.88
C ALA A 185 9.90 14.47 16.58
N ASP A 186 9.62 14.83 15.32
CA ASP A 186 9.37 16.22 14.90
C ASP A 186 8.12 16.79 15.58
N LEU A 187 7.05 16.00 15.65
CA LEU A 187 5.82 16.38 16.33
C LEU A 187 6.05 16.61 17.84
N GLU A 188 6.88 15.80 18.48
CA GLU A 188 7.25 15.99 19.88
C GLU A 188 8.13 17.24 20.09
N CYS A 189 9.08 17.51 19.18
CA CYS A 189 9.90 18.71 19.22
C CYS A 189 9.05 19.97 19.08
N SER A 190 8.16 20.01 18.08
CA SER A 190 7.26 21.13 17.83
C SER A 190 6.28 21.36 18.99
N LYS A 191 5.84 20.31 19.69
CA LYS A 191 5.03 20.45 20.90
C LYS A 191 5.80 21.16 22.03
N LYS A 192 7.05 20.77 22.27
CA LYS A 192 7.89 21.40 23.30
C LYS A 192 8.15 22.87 23.00
N GLU A 193 8.49 23.19 21.75
CA GLU A 193 8.66 24.58 21.31
C GLU A 193 7.38 25.40 21.48
N ASN A 194 6.22 24.83 21.14
CA ASN A 194 4.93 25.50 21.37
C ASN A 194 4.65 25.74 22.86
N GLU A 195 4.99 24.80 23.74
CA GLU A 195 4.86 25.00 25.19
C GLU A 195 5.80 26.10 25.70
N GLU A 196 7.04 26.16 25.21
CA GLU A 196 7.98 27.22 25.54
C GLU A 196 7.51 28.59 25.05
N LEU A 197 7.03 28.67 23.82
CA LEU A 197 6.47 29.90 23.26
C LEU A 197 5.24 30.37 24.06
N LYS A 198 4.36 29.46 24.47
CA LYS A 198 3.23 29.79 25.36
C LYS A 198 3.69 30.36 26.69
N LYS A 199 4.72 29.78 27.31
CA LYS A 199 5.30 30.31 28.56
C LYS A 199 5.86 31.71 28.35
N ARG A 200 6.63 31.93 27.28
CA ARG A 200 7.18 33.26 26.94
C ARG A 200 6.08 34.29 26.69
N LEU A 201 5.00 33.90 25.98
CA LEU A 201 3.86 34.78 25.76
C LEU A 201 3.18 35.19 27.07
N ILE A 202 3.02 34.27 28.02
CA ILE A 202 2.46 34.61 29.34
C ILE A 202 3.35 35.62 30.07
N THR A 203 4.67 35.40 30.08
CA THR A 203 5.63 36.32 30.72
C THR A 203 5.59 37.71 30.09
N LEU A 204 5.71 37.82 28.75
CA LEU A 204 5.69 39.09 28.04
C LEU A 204 4.34 39.82 28.20
N THR A 205 3.24 39.08 28.27
CA THR A 205 1.91 39.66 28.54
C THR A 205 1.88 40.29 29.94
N GLY A 206 2.43 39.61 30.94
CA GLY A 206 2.56 40.15 32.30
C GLY A 206 3.46 41.39 32.36
N GLU A 207 4.60 41.37 31.68
CA GLU A 207 5.52 42.53 31.59
C GLU A 207 4.84 43.73 30.92
N ARG A 208 4.12 43.51 29.81
CA ARG A 208 3.35 44.56 29.14
C ARG A 208 2.30 45.18 30.07
N ASP A 209 1.59 44.35 30.83
CA ASP A 209 0.54 44.82 31.73
C ASP A 209 1.12 45.59 32.92
N ALA A 210 2.27 45.15 33.46
CA ALA A 210 3.01 45.89 34.47
C ALA A 210 3.50 47.25 33.95
N LEU A 211 4.07 47.31 32.74
CA LEU A 211 4.50 48.58 32.13
C LEU A 211 3.32 49.52 31.90
N ARG A 212 2.17 49.00 31.46
CA ARG A 212 0.94 49.80 31.31
C ARG A 212 0.49 50.39 32.63
N GLN A 213 0.56 49.61 33.71
CA GLN A 213 0.25 50.09 35.05
C GLN A 213 1.21 51.22 35.48
N THR A 214 2.52 51.06 35.28
CA THR A 214 3.49 52.11 35.59
C THR A 214 3.27 53.38 34.76
N ILE A 215 2.88 53.24 33.49
CA ILE A 215 2.52 54.40 32.65
C ILE A 215 1.31 55.14 33.24
N THR A 216 0.26 54.43 33.65
CA THR A 216 -0.92 55.07 34.26
C THR A 216 -0.59 55.75 35.58
N GLU A 217 0.19 55.11 36.45
CA GLU A 217 0.63 55.69 37.73
C GLU A 217 1.48 56.95 37.52
N ASN A 218 2.41 56.92 36.56
CA ASN A 218 3.21 58.10 36.21
C ASN A 218 2.36 59.23 35.64
N GLN A 219 1.32 58.91 34.87
CA GLN A 219 0.43 59.90 34.30
C GLN A 219 -0.43 60.57 35.38
N GLU A 220 -0.96 59.79 36.33
CA GLU A 220 -1.65 60.32 37.52
C GLU A 220 -0.73 61.24 38.33
N LEU A 221 0.52 60.83 38.57
CA LEU A 221 1.50 61.66 39.27
C LEU A 221 1.84 62.96 38.50
N GLN A 222 1.94 62.90 37.17
CA GLN A 222 2.16 64.08 36.33
C GLN A 222 0.98 65.06 36.41
N ASP A 223 -0.25 64.55 36.42
CA ASP A 223 -1.46 65.36 36.56
C ASP A 223 -1.50 66.04 37.94
N GLU A 224 -1.23 65.30 39.02
CA GLU A 224 -1.13 65.85 40.39
C GLU A 224 -0.05 66.93 40.50
N MET A 225 1.12 66.69 39.90
CA MET A 225 2.23 67.65 39.92
C MET A 225 1.89 68.91 39.12
N THR A 226 1.27 68.75 37.94
CA THR A 226 0.76 69.86 37.13
C THR A 226 -0.24 70.71 37.92
N ASP A 227 -1.19 70.08 38.61
CA ASP A 227 -2.17 70.77 39.46
C ASP A 227 -1.50 71.52 40.61
N ALA A 228 -0.52 70.89 41.28
CA ALA A 228 0.23 71.53 42.37
C ALA A 228 1.01 72.76 41.88
N ILE A 229 1.68 72.66 40.72
CA ILE A 229 2.37 73.77 40.07
C ILE A 229 1.38 74.89 39.75
N ILE A 230 0.28 74.61 39.06
CA ILE A 230 -0.73 75.62 38.71
C ILE A 230 -1.27 76.30 39.96
N LEU A 231 -1.55 75.56 41.04
CA LEU A 231 -2.02 76.11 42.31
C LEU A 231 -1.01 77.06 42.95
N GLU A 232 0.26 76.67 43.05
CA GLU A 232 1.31 77.51 43.64
C GLU A 232 1.62 78.74 42.78
N HIS A 233 1.69 78.60 41.45
CA HIS A 233 1.82 79.74 40.53
C HIS A 233 0.62 80.70 40.67
N THR A 234 -0.61 80.19 40.75
CA THR A 234 -1.81 81.01 40.95
C THR A 234 -1.77 81.74 42.29
N ARG A 235 -1.35 81.06 43.37
CA ARG A 235 -1.20 81.67 44.71
C ARG A 235 -0.12 82.75 44.72
N GLY A 236 1.04 82.47 44.12
CA GLY A 236 2.17 83.39 43.98
C GLY A 236 1.77 84.64 43.20
N PHE A 237 1.10 84.47 42.06
CA PHE A 237 0.57 85.55 41.25
C PHE A 237 -0.42 86.43 42.04
N LYS A 238 -1.41 85.82 42.70
CA LYS A 238 -2.36 86.56 43.56
C LYS A 238 -1.66 87.29 44.70
N LYS A 239 -0.60 86.72 45.27
CA LYS A 239 0.21 87.37 46.33
C LYS A 239 0.94 88.58 45.78
N ALA A 240 1.55 88.49 44.59
CA ALA A 240 2.20 89.61 43.93
C ALA A 240 1.21 90.75 43.63
N LEU A 241 0.02 90.44 43.11
CA LEU A 241 -1.03 91.45 42.86
C LEU A 241 -1.45 92.20 44.14
N ARG A 242 -1.56 91.49 45.27
CA ARG A 242 -1.85 92.14 46.58
C ARG A 242 -0.70 93.07 47.01
N GLN A 243 0.55 92.64 46.82
CA GLN A 243 1.72 93.46 47.16
C GLN A 243 1.80 94.72 46.29
N VAL A 244 1.60 94.59 44.97
CA VAL A 244 1.59 95.73 44.02
C VAL A 244 0.50 96.73 44.38
N SER A 245 -0.72 96.25 44.67
CA SER A 245 -1.82 97.11 45.08
C SER A 245 -1.49 97.91 46.34
N TYR A 246 -0.88 97.27 47.33
CA TYR A 246 -0.46 97.92 48.57
C TYR A 246 0.65 98.97 48.38
N ILE A 247 1.69 98.64 47.59
CA ILE A 247 2.88 99.50 47.44
C ILE A 247 2.60 100.72 46.54
N LEU A 248 1.91 100.51 45.42
CA LEU A 248 1.70 101.55 44.40
C LEU A 248 0.31 102.20 44.49
N ASN A 249 -0.54 101.76 45.42
CA ASN A 249 -1.92 102.22 45.60
C ASN A 249 -2.76 102.15 44.31
N VAL A 250 -2.46 101.15 43.47
CA VAL A 250 -3.19 100.84 42.24
C VAL A 250 -4.28 99.79 42.53
N CYS A 251 -5.46 99.97 41.95
CA CYS A 251 -6.54 98.99 42.05
C CYS A 251 -6.23 97.82 41.12
N THR A 252 -5.85 96.67 41.69
CA THR A 252 -5.62 95.42 40.94
C THR A 252 -6.89 94.58 40.80
N GLU A 253 -7.99 95.04 41.39
CA GLU A 253 -9.35 94.48 41.22
C GLU A 253 -10.11 95.28 40.15
N GLY A 254 -10.59 94.62 39.09
CA GLY A 254 -11.43 95.24 38.03
C GLY A 254 -10.88 95.09 36.61
N VAL A 255 -11.51 95.78 35.65
CA VAL A 255 -11.32 95.62 34.17
C VAL A 255 -9.95 96.12 33.66
N ASN A 256 -9.14 96.72 34.53
CA ASN A 256 -7.87 97.36 34.15
C ASN A 256 -6.67 96.40 34.12
N PHE A 257 -6.80 95.22 34.75
CA PHE A 257 -5.80 94.14 34.69
C PHE A 257 -6.43 92.94 33.96
N ASP A 258 -6.01 92.70 32.72
CA ASP A 258 -6.48 91.58 31.89
C ASP A 258 -5.30 90.68 31.54
N ILE A 259 -5.27 89.48 32.14
CA ILE A 259 -4.22 88.47 31.92
C ILE A 259 -4.20 87.91 30.49
N ARG A 260 -5.21 88.19 29.67
CA ARG A 260 -5.23 87.83 28.25
C ARG A 260 -4.63 88.91 27.36
N LYS A 261 -4.11 89.99 27.96
CA LYS A 261 -3.41 91.06 27.28
C LYS A 261 -1.99 91.21 27.84
N ASP A 262 -1.07 91.62 26.99
CA ASP A 262 0.30 91.96 27.36
C ASP A 262 0.69 93.30 26.74
N VAL A 263 1.78 93.90 27.20
CA VAL A 263 2.29 95.19 26.74
C VAL A 263 3.18 94.96 25.51
N TYR A 264 2.69 95.34 24.34
CA TYR A 264 3.43 95.30 23.08
C TYR A 264 3.53 96.70 22.47
N GLN A 265 4.74 97.15 22.16
CA GLN A 265 5.02 98.51 21.64
C GLN A 265 4.45 99.64 22.52
N GLY A 266 4.32 99.41 23.83
CA GLY A 266 3.82 100.38 24.80
C GLY A 266 2.30 100.42 24.98
N GLU A 267 1.55 99.57 24.26
CA GLU A 267 0.09 99.46 24.40
C GLU A 267 -0.32 98.07 24.94
N LEU A 268 -1.43 98.02 25.67
CA LEU A 268 -1.99 96.78 26.22
C LEU A 268 -2.88 96.08 25.18
N VAL A 269 -2.38 95.03 24.55
CA VAL A 269 -3.02 94.33 23.43
C VAL A 269 -3.28 92.85 23.77
N PRO A 270 -4.30 92.19 23.19
CA PRO A 270 -4.51 90.76 23.37
C PRO A 270 -3.30 89.93 22.95
N ILE A 271 -2.97 88.89 23.73
CA ILE A 271 -1.80 88.02 23.53
C ILE A 271 -1.80 87.39 22.13
N ASP A 272 -2.96 86.98 21.62
CA ASP A 272 -3.12 86.33 20.30
C ASP A 272 -2.68 87.22 19.11
N VAL A 273 -2.51 88.53 19.33
CA VAL A 273 -2.13 89.51 18.30
C VAL A 273 -0.61 89.79 18.30
N ILE A 274 0.10 89.36 19.35
CA ILE A 274 1.54 89.57 19.49
C ILE A 274 2.30 88.47 18.71
N PRO A 275 3.21 88.82 17.78
CA PRO A 275 3.99 87.82 17.05
C PRO A 275 4.86 86.96 17.97
N ALA A 276 4.96 85.65 17.71
CA ALA A 276 5.81 84.73 18.49
C ALA A 276 7.29 85.15 18.46
N GLY A 277 7.96 85.12 19.62
CA GLY A 277 9.36 85.54 19.77
C GLY A 277 9.53 87.06 19.96
N SER A 278 8.45 87.76 20.32
CA SER A 278 8.49 89.21 20.61
C SER A 278 9.03 89.52 22.00
N PHE A 279 9.07 88.54 22.91
CA PHE A 279 9.59 88.70 24.27
C PHE A 279 10.91 87.94 24.47
N PRO A 280 11.86 88.47 25.27
CA PRO A 280 13.13 87.79 25.55
C PRO A 280 12.99 86.45 26.28
N ASP A 281 11.87 86.25 26.99
CA ASP A 281 11.57 85.04 27.77
C ASP A 281 10.76 84.00 26.97
N ASP A 282 10.50 84.23 25.68
CA ASP A 282 9.86 83.26 24.77
C ASP A 282 10.82 82.12 24.33
N GLU A 283 12.00 81.98 24.96
CA GLU A 283 12.85 80.80 24.72
C GLU A 283 12.09 79.53 25.12
N PRO A 284 12.05 78.51 24.24
CA PRO A 284 11.40 77.25 24.59
C PRO A 284 12.15 76.66 25.78
N ALA A 285 11.45 76.52 26.91
CA ALA A 285 11.93 75.76 28.06
C ALA A 285 12.52 74.45 27.53
N GLY A 286 13.83 74.30 27.70
CA GLY A 286 14.61 73.26 27.06
C GLY A 286 13.96 71.89 27.28
N THR A 287 13.68 71.22 26.17
CA THR A 287 13.71 69.75 26.14
C THR A 287 15.03 69.31 26.77
N PRO A 288 15.07 68.39 27.75
CA PRO A 288 16.31 67.75 28.14
C PRO A 288 16.72 66.80 27.00
N THR A 289 17.44 67.34 26.03
CA THR A 289 18.18 66.56 25.05
C THR A 289 19.52 66.21 25.70
N GLU A 290 19.58 65.06 26.36
CA GLU A 290 20.85 64.43 26.70
C GLU A 290 21.40 63.78 25.43
N ALA A 291 22.23 64.53 24.70
CA ALA A 291 23.09 64.00 23.65
C ALA A 291 24.53 63.97 24.19
N MET A 292 25.01 62.79 24.59
CA MET A 292 26.45 62.52 24.61
C MET A 292 26.84 61.92 23.25
N ALA A 293 27.56 62.73 22.47
CA ALA A 293 28.32 62.28 21.33
C ALA A 293 29.60 61.57 21.80
N THR A 294 30.06 60.57 21.06
CA THR A 294 31.46 60.53 20.59
C THR A 294 31.59 59.54 19.45
N GLU A 295 32.06 60.08 18.33
CA GLU A 295 32.42 59.44 17.07
C GLU A 295 33.94 59.22 17.10
N GLU A 296 34.44 57.99 16.99
CA GLU A 296 35.79 57.74 16.46
C GLU A 296 35.98 56.24 16.13
N ALA A 297 35.98 55.90 14.83
CA ALA A 297 36.76 54.78 14.31
C ALA A 297 37.01 55.00 12.82
N ALA A 298 38.12 55.67 12.54
CA ALA A 298 38.70 55.79 11.21
C ALA A 298 39.30 54.46 10.73
N ARG A 299 39.01 54.14 9.46
CA ARG A 299 39.97 53.77 8.40
C ARG A 299 40.97 52.63 8.67
N ILE A 300 40.75 51.50 7.97
CA ILE A 300 41.83 50.73 7.32
C ILE A 300 41.41 50.41 5.88
N GLU A 301 42.12 51.00 4.91
CA GLU A 301 42.24 50.52 3.52
C GLU A 301 43.25 49.35 3.51
N THR A 302 43.03 48.28 2.74
CA THR A 302 43.57 48.06 1.37
C THR A 302 43.35 46.54 1.04
N PRO A 303 43.69 46.02 -0.17
CA PRO A 303 43.01 46.23 -1.45
C PRO A 303 42.75 44.87 -2.18
N GLU A 304 42.37 44.96 -3.46
CA GLU A 304 42.45 43.91 -4.50
C GLU A 304 41.41 42.78 -4.51
N GLY A 305 40.66 42.73 -5.61
CA GLY A 305 39.78 41.60 -5.93
C GLY A 305 38.77 41.86 -7.04
N ASN A 306 39.25 42.34 -8.19
CA ASN A 306 38.62 42.29 -9.51
C ASN A 306 37.63 41.11 -9.64
N SER A 307 36.37 41.26 -10.06
CA SER A 307 35.97 41.31 -11.46
C SER A 307 34.49 40.96 -11.58
N GLY A 308 33.71 41.71 -12.37
CA GLY A 308 32.55 41.15 -13.08
C GLY A 308 31.15 41.66 -12.71
N VAL A 309 30.85 42.89 -13.13
CA VAL A 309 29.49 43.35 -13.51
C VAL A 309 29.06 42.59 -14.82
N PRO A 310 27.84 42.69 -15.40
CA PRO A 310 26.50 43.08 -14.88
C PRO A 310 25.32 42.16 -15.31
N ALA A 311 24.22 42.27 -14.54
CA ALA A 311 22.84 42.62 -14.94
C ALA A 311 21.92 41.75 -15.83
N VAL A 312 20.62 42.04 -15.62
CA VAL A 312 19.43 41.92 -16.49
C VAL A 312 18.68 40.59 -16.36
N GLU A 313 17.68 40.47 -15.49
CA GLU A 313 16.27 40.93 -15.54
C GLU A 313 15.29 39.80 -15.93
N ASP A 314 14.09 39.96 -15.38
CA ASP A 314 12.79 39.42 -15.78
C ASP A 314 12.41 37.96 -15.52
N ALA A 315 11.64 37.84 -14.43
CA ALA A 315 10.57 36.86 -14.26
C ALA A 315 9.40 37.14 -15.21
N PRO A 316 8.72 36.10 -15.74
CA PRO A 316 7.39 36.26 -16.26
C PRO A 316 6.34 35.99 -15.18
N VAL A 317 5.49 37.01 -15.00
CA VAL A 317 4.14 36.95 -14.47
C VAL A 317 3.34 35.87 -15.21
N VAL A 318 2.57 35.06 -14.49
CA VAL A 318 1.48 34.28 -15.07
C VAL A 318 0.20 34.65 -14.33
N ASP A 319 -0.71 35.24 -15.10
CA ASP A 319 -2.00 35.77 -14.69
C ASP A 319 -2.94 34.70 -14.12
N LEU A 320 -3.70 35.12 -13.11
CA LEU A 320 -5.02 34.56 -12.81
C LEU A 320 -5.99 35.02 -13.91
N VAL A 321 -6.57 34.06 -14.65
CA VAL A 321 -8.02 33.82 -14.89
C VAL A 321 -8.17 32.75 -15.98
#